data_AF-A0A9W6T893-F1
#
_entry.id   AF-A0A9W6T893-F1
#
_cell.length_a   1.000
_cell.length_b   1.000
_cell.length_c   1.000
_cell.angle_alpha   90.00
_cell.angle_beta   90.00
_cell.angle_gamma   90.00
#
_symmetry.space_group_name_H-M   'P 1'
#
loop_
_entity.id
_entity.type
_entity.pdbx_description
1 polymer ?
#
loop_
_entity_poly.entity_id
_entity_poly.type
_entity_poly.pdbx_seq_one_letter_code
_entity_poly.pdbx_strand_id
1 'polypeptide(L)'
;MDVGRSIHSQICIRSSTSLPMSPSLSSISSYNKLLRSVASTLLTEAGHSFQHLHHVSSSEMRSIVHNLLVVRPPPDDGIDEEEEEELCRQIDKLLELELN
;
A
#
# COMPACT_ATOMS: atom_id res chain seq x y z
N MET A 1 -9.07 -53.37 -24.64
CA MET A 1 -8.62 -53.01 -23.28
C MET A 1 -8.75 -51.51 -23.16
N ASP A 2 -9.77 -51.06 -22.44
CA ASP A 2 -9.79 -49.87 -21.56
C ASP A 2 -8.40 -49.54 -21.00
N VAL A 3 -7.99 -48.32 -20.63
CA VAL A 3 -8.62 -47.03 -20.39
C VAL A 3 -7.47 -46.04 -20.21
N GLY A 4 -7.67 -44.80 -20.64
CA GLY A 4 -6.72 -43.71 -20.38
C GLY A 4 -7.31 -42.36 -20.71
N ARG A 5 -8.50 -42.08 -20.18
CA ARG A 5 -9.10 -40.75 -20.19
C ARG A 5 -8.21 -39.81 -19.38
N SER A 6 -7.72 -38.74 -19.98
CA SER A 6 -7.63 -37.46 -19.29
C SER A 6 -8.19 -36.37 -20.19
N ILE A 7 -8.96 -35.52 -19.55
CA ILE A 7 -10.08 -34.72 -20.02
C ILE A 7 -9.75 -33.27 -19.73
N HIS A 8 -10.12 -32.37 -20.64
CA HIS A 8 -10.20 -30.90 -20.44
C HIS A 8 -8.84 -30.21 -20.11
N SER A 9 -8.53 -29.01 -20.58
CA SER A 9 -9.40 -27.92 -20.99
C SER A 9 -8.74 -27.09 -22.08
N GLN A 10 -9.62 -26.60 -22.94
CA GLN A 10 -9.38 -25.60 -23.97
C GLN A 10 -8.88 -24.28 -23.35
N ILE A 11 -8.08 -23.57 -24.15
CA ILE A 11 -8.20 -22.13 -24.46
C ILE A 11 -8.70 -21.25 -23.31
N CYS A 12 -7.82 -20.32 -22.90
CA CYS A 12 -8.14 -18.88 -22.94
C CYS A 12 -6.83 -18.09 -22.84
N ILE A 13 -6.15 -17.93 -23.97
CA ILE A 13 -5.28 -16.78 -24.21
C ILE A 13 -6.24 -15.57 -24.22
N ARG A 14 -6.57 -15.03 -23.04
CA ARG A 14 -7.19 -13.71 -22.98
C ARG A 14 -6.06 -12.71 -23.03
N SER A 15 -5.90 -12.15 -24.22
CA SER A 15 -5.56 -10.75 -24.39
C SER A 15 -6.30 -9.93 -23.34
N SER A 16 -5.60 -9.58 -22.27
CA SER A 16 -5.90 -8.38 -21.51
C SER A 16 -4.71 -7.49 -21.75
N THR A 17 -4.75 -6.74 -22.85
CA THR A 17 -4.18 -5.41 -22.85
C THR A 17 -4.88 -4.70 -21.70
N SER A 18 -4.35 -4.79 -20.47
CA SER A 18 -4.80 -3.90 -19.42
C SER A 18 -4.32 -2.54 -19.87
N LEU A 19 -5.25 -1.77 -20.42
CA LEU A 19 -5.20 -0.31 -20.35
C LEU A 19 -4.59 0.05 -18.99
N PRO A 20 -3.69 1.06 -18.89
CA PRO A 20 -3.35 1.58 -17.58
C PRO A 20 -4.68 1.94 -16.94
N MET A 21 -5.07 1.17 -15.92
CA MET A 21 -6.28 1.41 -15.16
C MET A 21 -6.02 2.80 -14.61
N SER A 22 -6.68 3.81 -15.20
CA SER A 22 -6.54 5.18 -14.73
C SER A 22 -6.99 5.08 -13.29
N PRO A 23 -6.10 5.30 -12.30
CA PRO A 23 -6.50 5.10 -10.93
C PRO A 23 -7.73 5.97 -10.74
N SER A 24 -8.85 5.35 -10.36
CA SER A 24 -10.12 6.06 -10.27
C SER A 24 -9.85 7.32 -9.44
N LEU A 25 -10.39 8.49 -9.81
CA LEU A 25 -10.15 9.72 -9.03
C LEU A 25 -10.51 9.51 -7.55
N SER A 26 -11.47 8.63 -7.28
CA SER A 26 -11.82 8.09 -5.96
C SER A 26 -10.68 7.31 -5.28
N SER A 27 -9.97 6.45 -6.02
CA SER A 27 -8.77 5.72 -5.56
C SER A 27 -7.59 6.66 -5.33
N ILE A 28 -7.39 7.67 -6.18
CA ILE A 28 -6.33 8.68 -6.00
C ILE A 28 -6.60 9.51 -4.74
N SER A 29 -7.84 9.97 -4.53
CA SER A 29 -8.21 10.73 -3.34
C SER A 29 -8.07 9.89 -2.06
N SER A 30 -8.47 8.62 -2.11
CA SER A 30 -8.32 7.68 -0.99
C SER A 30 -6.84 7.37 -0.71
N TYR A 31 -6.03 7.14 -1.74
CA TYR A 31 -4.59 6.94 -1.64
C TYR A 31 -3.91 8.16 -1.01
N ASN A 32 -4.20 9.38 -1.49
CA ASN A 32 -3.60 10.61 -0.94
C ASN A 32 -4.02 10.89 0.51
N LYS A 33 -5.23 10.49 0.91
CA LYS A 33 -5.67 10.58 2.31
C LYS A 33 -4.93 9.58 3.20
N LEU A 34 -4.86 8.33 2.76
CA LEU A 34 -4.19 7.26 3.49
C LEU A 34 -2.67 7.52 3.59
N LEU A 35 -2.06 7.99 2.51
CA LEU A 35 -0.64 8.33 2.46
C LEU A 35 -0.29 9.45 3.45
N ARG A 36 -1.17 10.46 3.56
CA ARG A 36 -1.03 11.53 4.57
C ARG A 36 -1.18 11.00 5.99
N SER A 37 -2.14 10.09 6.23
CA SER A 37 -2.35 9.46 7.53
C SER A 37 -1.08 8.71 7.97
N VAL A 38 -0.60 7.79 7.14
CA VAL A 38 0.59 6.99 7.40
C VAL A 38 1.84 7.86 7.55
N ALA A 39 2.04 8.84 6.66
CA ALA A 39 3.16 9.78 6.79
C ALA A 39 3.12 10.56 8.11
N SER A 40 1.94 11.00 8.53
CA SER A 40 1.77 11.72 9.79
C SER A 40 2.10 10.85 10.99
N THR A 41 1.62 9.61 11.02
CA THR A 41 1.89 8.69 12.14
C THR A 41 3.37 8.36 12.21
N LEU A 42 3.99 7.94 11.10
CA LEU A 42 5.41 7.60 11.07
C LEU A 42 6.32 8.79 11.43
N LEU A 43 5.97 10.00 10.99
CA LEU A 43 6.71 11.20 11.38
C LEU A 43 6.54 11.52 12.87
N THR A 44 5.34 11.33 13.41
CA THR A 44 5.05 11.52 14.85
C THR A 44 5.85 10.53 15.69
N GLU A 45 5.90 9.26 15.30
CA GLU A 45 6.72 8.23 15.94
C GLU A 45 8.22 8.57 15.88
N ALA A 46 8.68 9.11 14.75
CA ALA A 46 10.07 9.55 14.58
C ALA A 46 10.38 10.89 15.30
N GLY A 47 9.40 11.52 15.97
CA GLY A 47 9.57 12.79 16.69
C GLY A 47 9.63 14.02 15.78
N HIS A 48 9.15 13.92 14.54
CA HIS A 48 9.11 15.01 13.56
C HIS A 48 7.74 15.67 13.48
N SER A 49 7.70 16.98 13.25
CA SER A 49 6.45 17.73 13.08
C SER A 49 5.96 17.72 11.62
N PHE A 50 4.65 17.57 11.45
CA PHE A 50 3.99 17.39 10.15
C PHE A 50 3.50 18.69 9.49
N GLN A 51 3.91 19.86 9.99
CA GLN A 51 3.40 21.17 9.56
C GLN A 51 3.59 21.44 8.05
N HIS A 52 4.50 20.73 7.40
CA HIS A 52 4.78 20.88 5.96
C HIS A 52 4.11 19.81 5.07
N LEU A 53 3.50 18.76 5.61
CA LEU A 53 2.89 17.67 4.80
C LEU A 53 1.77 18.15 3.86
N HIS A 54 1.16 19.30 4.13
CA HIS A 54 0.13 19.88 3.25
C HIS A 54 0.68 20.35 1.89
N HIS A 55 1.97 20.70 1.82
CA HIS A 55 2.61 21.23 0.62
C HIS A 55 3.49 20.19 -0.11
N VAL A 56 3.73 19.04 0.52
CA VAL A 56 4.55 17.96 -0.03
C VAL A 56 3.76 17.21 -1.11
N SER A 57 4.39 16.95 -2.25
CA SER A 57 3.77 16.16 -3.31
C SER A 57 3.54 14.72 -2.85
N SER A 58 2.58 14.02 -3.46
CA SER A 58 2.33 12.60 -3.15
C SER A 58 3.56 11.72 -3.37
N SER A 59 4.39 12.03 -4.36
CA SER A 59 5.64 11.32 -4.63
C SER A 59 6.67 11.50 -3.52
N GLU A 60 6.87 12.74 -3.05
CA GLU A 60 7.77 13.02 -1.94
C GLU A 60 7.26 12.39 -0.64
N MET A 61 5.95 12.46 -0.40
CA MET A 61 5.33 11.86 0.77
C MET A 61 5.49 10.34 0.80
N ARG A 62 5.37 9.68 -0.37
CA ARG A 62 5.68 8.26 -0.53
C ARG A 62 7.14 7.95 -0.21
N SER A 63 8.07 8.79 -0.69
CA SER A 63 9.49 8.61 -0.36
C SER A 63 9.77 8.76 1.14
N ILE A 64 9.08 9.69 1.81
CA ILE A 64 9.20 9.87 3.27
C ILE A 64 8.68 8.64 4.00
N VAL A 65 7.46 8.17 3.69
CA VAL A 65 6.87 6.97 4.28
C VAL A 65 7.79 5.76 4.08
N HIS A 66 8.25 5.54 2.85
CA HIS A 66 9.16 4.44 2.55
C HIS A 66 10.45 4.52 3.37
N ASN A 67 11.07 5.71 3.46
CA ASN A 67 12.28 5.88 4.25
C ASN A 67 12.04 5.61 5.74
N LEU A 68 10.93 6.12 6.29
CA LEU A 68 10.58 5.92 7.69
C LEU A 68 10.30 4.45 8.01
N LEU A 69 9.61 3.72 7.12
CA LEU A 69 9.38 2.28 7.27
C LEU A 69 10.67 1.46 7.23
N VAL A 70 11.62 1.84 6.37
CA VAL A 70 12.91 1.13 6.26
C VAL A 70 13.79 1.34 7.47
N VAL A 71 13.73 2.52 8.11
CA VAL A 71 14.54 2.85 9.29
C VAL A 71 13.82 2.62 10.62
N ARG A 72 12.57 2.17 10.58
CA ARG A 72 11.77 1.95 11.79
C ARG A 72 12.42 0.84 12.63
N PRO A 73 12.71 1.10 13.92
CA PRO A 73 13.14 0.03 14.81
C PRO A 73 12.03 -1.04 14.90
N PRO A 74 12.38 -2.31 15.19
CA PRO A 74 11.36 -3.30 15.49
C PRO A 74 10.47 -2.79 16.62
N PRO A 75 9.16 -3.12 16.62
CA PRO A 75 8.25 -2.66 17.65
C PRO A 75 8.79 -3.08 19.01
N ASP A 76 8.90 -2.10 19.92
CA ASP A 76 9.28 -2.32 21.31
C ASP A 76 8.10 -2.97 22.06
N ASP A 77 8.34 -3.77 23.10
CA ASP A 77 7.28 -4.44 23.88
C ASP A 77 6.29 -3.45 24.56
N GLY A 78 6.58 -2.14 24.51
CA GLY A 78 5.76 -1.06 25.04
C GLY A 78 4.88 -0.32 24.03
N ILE A 79 4.92 -0.66 22.74
CA ILE A 79 4.02 -0.08 21.73
C ILE A 79 2.69 -0.80 21.79
N ASP A 80 1.59 -0.06 21.72
CA ASP A 80 0.25 -0.64 21.68
C ASP A 80 0.12 -1.50 20.40
N GLU A 81 0.02 -2.81 20.57
CA GLU A 81 -0.05 -3.78 19.47
C GLU A 81 -1.19 -3.45 18.49
N GLU A 82 -2.28 -2.82 18.98
CA GLU A 82 -3.42 -2.41 18.16
C GLU A 82 -3.07 -1.23 17.23
N GLU A 83 -2.27 -0.28 17.71
CA GLU A 83 -1.83 0.89 16.92
C GLU A 83 -0.81 0.48 15.85
N GLU A 84 0.07 -0.47 16.20
CA GLU A 84 1.01 -1.11 15.27
C GLU A 84 0.30 -1.89 14.16
N GLU A 85 -0.69 -2.70 14.52
CA GLU A 85 -1.45 -3.51 13.57
C GLU A 85 -2.24 -2.60 12.61
N GLU A 86 -2.84 -1.52 13.11
CA GLU A 86 -3.58 -0.57 12.30
C GLU A 86 -2.66 0.17 11.31
N LEU A 87 -1.45 0.56 11.74
CA LEU A 87 -0.44 1.13 10.84
C LEU A 87 -0.08 0.16 9.71
N CYS A 88 0.19 -1.11 10.05
CA CYS A 88 0.49 -2.15 9.07
C CYS A 88 -0.66 -2.31 8.05
N ARG A 89 -1.91 -2.36 8.51
CA ARG A 89 -3.09 -2.44 7.62
C ARG A 89 -3.21 -1.23 6.70
N GLN A 90 -2.91 -0.03 7.19
CA GLN A 90 -2.91 1.18 6.35
C GLN A 90 -1.82 1.16 5.28
N ILE A 91 -0.64 0.61 5.59
CA ILE A 91 0.47 0.45 4.65
C ILE A 91 0.13 -0.60 3.59
N ASP A 92 -0.41 -1.75 3.99
CA ASP A 92 -0.86 -2.79 3.06
C ASP A 92 -1.91 -2.24 2.09
N LYS A 93 -2.86 -1.47 2.59
CA LYS A 93 -3.87 -0.82 1.77
C LYS A 93 -3.29 0.26 0.84
N LEU A 94 -2.21 0.94 1.22
CA LEU A 94 -1.47 1.83 0.32
C LEU A 94 -0.81 1.06 -0.81
N LEU A 95 -0.20 -0.08 -0.52
CA LEU A 95 0.43 -0.95 -1.50
C LEU A 95 -0.59 -1.54 -2.47
N GLU A 96 -1.74 -2.00 -1.96
CA GLU A 96 -2.86 -2.48 -2.79
C GLU A 96 -3.34 -1.40 -3.76
N LEU A 97 -3.52 -0.16 -3.29
CA LEU A 97 -3.95 0.96 -4.13
C LEU A 97 -2.90 1.39 -5.17
N GLU A 98 -1.64 1.03 -4.98
CA GLU A 98 -0.52 1.36 -5.87
C GLU A 98 -0.26 0.28 -6.93
N LEU A 99 -0.58 -0.97 -6.62
CA LEU A 99 -0.45 -2.12 -7.52
C LEU A 99 -1.69 -2.36 -8.39
N ASN A 100 -2.75 -1.57 -8.20
CA ASN A 100 -4.08 -1.75 -8.80
C ASN A 100 -4.52 -0.56 -9.66
#